data_AF-M1UKN3-F1
#
_entry.id   AF-M1UKN3-F1
#
_cell.length_a   1.000
_cell.length_b   1.000
_cell.length_c   1.000
_cell.angle_alpha   90.00
_cell.angle_beta   90.00
_cell.angle_gamma   90.00
#
_symmetry.space_group_name_H-M   'P 1'
#
loop_
_entity.id
_entity.type
_entity.pdbx_description
1 polymer ?
#
loop_
_entity_poly.entity_id
_entity_poly.type
_entity_poly.pdbx_seq_one_letter_code
_entity_poly.pdbx_strand_id
1 'polypeptide(L)'
;MENLGKKALTTALVLSLGAALSACTLEAREPQPPVPLGEVNYLQILVPKDDPEGLVLGNLYETALDDRGRATSIQITDGGLDAQLNDLRAGSTDLVIGCSGNILEFYNPDLAAQLKYEYAQQSSVDKNSGEWREKVYDALQGSLPTSLAATDPSNAVGCAESTELPQNIVPIYRKPNLPRQDRDVLNIVSGAISTEELQTLVKDSSNDLSMSETALEFLRSKGF
;
A
#
# COMPACT_ATOMS: atom_id res chain seq x y z
N MET A 1 73.55 -67.43 -16.38
CA MET A 1 73.90 -66.19 -17.09
C MET A 1 73.31 -65.04 -16.30
N GLU A 2 74.19 -64.20 -15.76
CA GLU A 2 73.90 -63.12 -14.84
C GLU A 2 73.26 -61.89 -15.50
N ASN A 3 72.45 -61.19 -14.70
CA ASN A 3 72.15 -59.74 -14.66
C ASN A 3 71.84 -58.95 -15.93
N LEU A 4 70.73 -58.20 -15.87
CA LEU A 4 70.68 -56.73 -15.68
C LEU A 4 69.19 -56.32 -15.74
N GLY A 5 68.60 -55.75 -14.68
CA GLY A 5 68.42 -54.31 -14.49
C GLY A 5 67.17 -53.80 -15.23
N LYS A 6 66.26 -52.97 -14.72
CA LYS A 6 66.12 -52.09 -13.55
C LYS A 6 64.61 -51.75 -13.47
N LYS A 7 64.12 -51.52 -12.24
CA LYS A 7 63.21 -50.43 -11.75
C LYS A 7 62.06 -49.97 -12.69
N ALA A 8 60.85 -49.63 -12.26
CA ALA A 8 60.10 -49.53 -11.01
C ALA A 8 58.85 -48.73 -11.41
N LEU A 9 57.63 -49.06 -10.96
CA LEU A 9 56.72 -48.06 -10.37
C LEU A 9 55.48 -48.75 -9.79
N THR A 10 55.47 -48.84 -8.47
CA THR A 10 54.34 -49.09 -7.56
C THR A 10 53.49 -47.85 -7.40
N THR A 11 52.15 -47.95 -7.47
CA THR A 11 51.12 -47.41 -6.53
C THR A 11 49.71 -47.61 -7.14
N ALA A 12 48.85 -48.47 -6.58
CA ALA A 12 47.87 -48.25 -5.47
C ALA A 12 46.60 -47.50 -5.95
N LEU A 13 45.46 -48.20 -6.09
CA LEU A 13 44.34 -48.31 -5.10
C LEU A 13 43.60 -46.97 -4.93
N VAL A 14 42.29 -46.83 -5.18
CA VAL A 14 41.20 -47.07 -4.19
C VAL A 14 39.82 -46.88 -4.86
N LEU A 15 38.87 -47.75 -4.47
CA LEU A 15 37.43 -47.68 -4.74
C LEU A 15 36.74 -46.52 -4.01
N SER A 16 35.71 -45.91 -4.62
CA SER A 16 34.60 -45.35 -3.84
C SER A 16 33.31 -45.23 -4.65
N LEU A 17 32.32 -46.01 -4.18
CA LEU A 17 30.90 -46.03 -4.51
C LEU A 17 30.25 -44.72 -4.03
N GLY A 18 29.53 -43.99 -4.89
CA GLY A 18 28.86 -42.73 -4.55
C GLY A 18 27.43 -42.71 -5.08
N ALA A 19 26.46 -42.80 -4.16
CA ALA A 19 25.03 -42.87 -4.40
C ALA A 19 24.49 -41.59 -5.06
N ALA A 20 23.67 -41.76 -6.11
CA ALA A 20 22.86 -40.70 -6.68
C ALA A 20 21.61 -40.47 -5.80
N LEU A 21 21.62 -39.39 -5.02
CA LEU A 21 20.42 -38.82 -4.40
C LEU A 21 20.18 -37.46 -5.06
N SER A 22 19.55 -37.45 -6.22
CA SER A 22 18.94 -36.24 -6.81
C SER A 22 17.52 -36.11 -6.25
N ALA A 23 17.40 -35.55 -5.05
CA ALA A 23 16.12 -35.19 -4.44
C ALA A 23 16.00 -33.66 -4.41
N CYS A 24 14.99 -33.18 -5.12
CA CYS A 24 14.36 -31.86 -5.17
C CYS A 24 14.87 -30.77 -4.20
N THR A 25 15.35 -29.67 -4.77
CA THR A 25 15.17 -28.32 -4.18
C THR A 25 14.32 -27.50 -5.15
N LEU A 26 13.01 -27.80 -5.18
CA LEU A 26 12.01 -26.81 -5.56
C LEU A 26 11.81 -25.90 -4.35
N GLU A 27 12.13 -24.62 -4.52
CA GLU A 27 11.49 -23.49 -3.83
C GLU A 27 11.40 -23.54 -2.29
N ALA A 28 12.54 -23.69 -1.61
CA ALA A 28 12.66 -23.07 -0.29
C ALA A 28 12.94 -21.57 -0.51
N ARG A 29 11.89 -20.80 -0.81
CA ARG A 29 11.95 -19.34 -0.72
C ARG A 29 12.15 -19.04 0.77
N GLU A 30 13.38 -18.73 1.16
CA GLU A 30 13.70 -18.34 2.53
C GLU A 30 12.70 -17.25 2.96
N PRO A 31 12.13 -17.33 4.19
CA PRO A 31 11.30 -16.24 4.69
C PRO A 31 12.14 -14.96 4.60
N GLN A 32 11.67 -13.97 3.83
CA GLN A 32 12.34 -12.68 3.80
C GLN A 32 12.42 -12.17 5.24
N PRO A 33 13.60 -11.69 5.69
CA PRO A 33 13.71 -11.10 7.01
C PRO A 33 12.66 -9.98 7.12
N PRO A 34 11.97 -9.85 8.27
CA PRO A 34 11.03 -8.78 8.48
C PRO A 34 11.72 -7.45 8.21
N VAL A 35 11.07 -6.59 7.40
CA VAL A 35 11.57 -5.26 7.05
C VAL A 35 11.94 -4.54 8.36
N PRO A 36 13.16 -3.96 8.48
CA PRO A 36 13.57 -3.29 9.70
C PRO A 36 12.52 -2.26 10.11
N LEU A 37 12.16 -2.25 11.40
CA LEU A 37 11.36 -1.16 11.98
C LEU A 37 12.22 0.11 11.95
N GLY A 38 11.97 0.97 10.97
CA GLY A 38 12.71 2.22 10.74
C GLY A 38 12.32 2.87 9.42
N GLU A 39 12.72 4.13 9.26
CA GLU A 39 12.48 4.91 8.05
C GLU A 39 13.03 4.18 6.82
N VAL A 40 12.15 3.82 5.89
CA VAL A 40 12.53 3.19 4.62
C VAL A 40 12.99 4.27 3.65
N ASN A 41 14.06 4.00 2.90
CA ASN A 41 14.59 4.97 1.92
C ASN A 41 13.63 5.25 0.76
N TYR A 42 12.66 4.37 0.54
CA TYR A 42 11.74 4.42 -0.58
C TYR A 42 10.37 3.91 -0.14
N LEU A 43 9.33 4.71 -0.31
CA LEU A 43 7.96 4.33 0.06
C LEU A 43 7.28 3.59 -1.08
N GLN A 44 6.59 2.50 -0.75
CA GLN A 44 5.74 1.78 -1.69
C GLN A 44 4.26 2.10 -1.43
N ILE A 45 3.59 2.60 -2.46
CA ILE A 45 2.14 2.77 -2.52
C ILE A 45 1.58 1.60 -3.32
N LEU A 46 0.75 0.77 -2.70
CA LEU A 46 0.10 -0.33 -3.40
C LEU A 46 -1.25 0.13 -3.98
N VAL A 47 -1.51 -0.14 -5.26
CA VAL A 47 -2.71 0.29 -5.99
C VAL A 47 -3.30 -0.88 -6.80
N PRO A 48 -4.63 -1.09 -6.83
CA PRO A 48 -5.23 -2.15 -7.64
C PRO A 48 -5.14 -1.83 -9.13
N LYS A 49 -4.90 -2.86 -9.96
CA LYS A 49 -4.75 -2.71 -11.41
C LYS A 49 -6.00 -2.17 -12.10
N ASP A 50 -7.17 -2.63 -11.67
CA ASP A 50 -8.45 -2.32 -12.29
C ASP A 50 -9.20 -1.20 -11.52
N ASP A 51 -8.45 -0.26 -10.95
CA ASP A 51 -8.97 0.86 -10.17
C ASP A 51 -8.38 2.20 -10.67
N PRO A 52 -9.05 2.88 -11.64
CA PRO A 52 -8.60 4.17 -12.16
C PRO A 52 -8.54 5.27 -11.10
N GLU A 53 -9.48 5.27 -10.14
CA GLU A 53 -9.50 6.24 -9.05
C GLU A 53 -8.30 6.01 -8.12
N GLY A 54 -8.07 4.77 -7.72
CA GLY A 54 -6.91 4.37 -6.93
C GLY A 54 -5.59 4.72 -7.62
N LEU A 55 -5.52 4.59 -8.95
CA LEU A 55 -4.33 4.97 -9.72
C LEU A 55 -4.11 6.48 -9.76
N VAL A 56 -5.17 7.28 -9.94
CA VAL A 56 -5.07 8.75 -9.84
C VAL A 56 -4.63 9.17 -8.45
N LEU A 57 -5.25 8.60 -7.41
CA LEU A 57 -4.88 8.89 -6.03
C LEU A 57 -3.43 8.48 -5.74
N GLY A 58 -3.01 7.29 -6.16
CA GLY A 58 -1.63 6.83 -6.06
C GLY A 58 -0.64 7.82 -6.66
N ASN A 59 -0.89 8.26 -7.90
CA ASN A 59 -0.04 9.25 -8.59
C ASN A 59 -0.06 10.61 -7.90
N LEU A 60 -1.21 11.03 -7.38
CA LEU A 60 -1.34 12.30 -6.67
C LEU A 60 -0.48 12.33 -5.40
N TYR A 61 -0.58 11.29 -4.56
CA TYR A 61 0.21 11.20 -3.33
C TYR A 61 1.69 10.92 -3.61
N GLU A 62 2.02 10.09 -4.61
CA GLU A 62 3.42 9.86 -5.06
C GLU A 62 4.06 11.18 -5.50
N THR A 63 3.40 11.93 -6.39
CA THR A 63 3.89 13.22 -6.90
C THR A 63 4.12 14.23 -5.78
N ALA A 64 3.20 14.31 -4.81
CA ALA A 64 3.32 15.22 -3.68
C ALA A 64 4.49 14.87 -2.75
N LEU A 65 4.73 13.57 -2.51
CA LEU A 65 5.85 13.08 -1.71
C LEU A 65 7.18 13.32 -2.42
N ASP A 66 7.25 12.98 -3.71
CA ASP A 66 8.46 13.14 -4.54
C ASP A 66 8.87 14.62 -4.67
N ASP A 67 7.91 15.52 -4.88
CA ASP A 67 8.17 16.98 -4.95
C ASP A 67 8.78 17.52 -3.64
N ARG A 68 8.45 16.88 -2.51
CA ARG A 68 8.99 17.20 -1.17
C ARG A 68 10.24 16.38 -0.81
N GLY A 69 10.81 15.67 -1.78
CA GLY A 69 12.06 14.92 -1.65
C GLY A 69 11.91 13.54 -1.02
N ARG A 70 10.68 13.03 -0.87
CA ARG A 70 10.42 11.68 -0.36
C ARG A 70 10.19 10.71 -1.50
N ALA A 71 11.25 9.97 -1.84
CA ALA A 71 11.22 9.00 -2.94
C ALA A 71 10.14 7.92 -2.74
N THR A 72 9.23 7.82 -3.70
CA THR A 72 8.04 6.96 -3.63
C THR A 72 7.83 6.18 -4.93
N SER A 73 7.21 5.01 -4.85
CA SER A 73 6.73 4.23 -6.00
C SER A 73 5.29 3.85 -5.84
N ILE A 74 4.58 3.84 -6.96
CA ILE A 74 3.40 3.00 -7.13
C ILE A 74 3.80 1.55 -7.47
N GLN A 75 3.16 0.60 -6.80
CA GLN A 75 3.16 -0.82 -7.11
C GLN A 75 1.74 -1.24 -7.49
N ILE A 76 1.59 -1.90 -8.64
CA ILE A 76 0.29 -2.38 -9.10
C ILE A 76 0.07 -3.82 -8.62
N THR A 77 -1.13 -4.10 -8.11
CA THR A 77 -1.54 -5.44 -7.66
C THR A 77 -2.84 -5.88 -8.31
N ASP A 78 -3.01 -7.19 -8.47
CA ASP A 78 -4.28 -7.78 -8.92
C ASP A 78 -5.30 -7.88 -7.76
N GLY A 79 -4.87 -7.69 -6.51
CA GLY A 79 -5.73 -7.73 -5.33
C GLY A 79 -6.44 -6.40 -5.05
N GLY A 80 -7.67 -6.47 -4.54
CA GLY A 80 -8.40 -5.29 -4.04
C GLY A 80 -7.96 -4.84 -2.64
N LEU A 81 -8.77 -3.97 -2.02
CA LEU A 81 -8.45 -3.33 -0.73
C LEU A 81 -8.03 -4.30 0.38
N ASP A 82 -8.75 -5.42 0.55
CA ASP A 82 -8.44 -6.41 1.58
C ASP A 82 -7.03 -7.01 1.42
N ALA A 83 -6.61 -7.27 0.18
CA ALA A 83 -5.27 -7.76 -0.11
C ALA A 83 -4.23 -6.68 0.23
N GLN A 84 -4.49 -5.43 -0.18
CA GLN A 84 -3.61 -4.31 0.11
C GLN A 84 -3.44 -4.06 1.61
N LEU A 85 -4.53 -4.08 2.38
CA LEU A 85 -4.49 -3.89 3.84
C LEU A 85 -3.80 -5.05 4.56
N ASN A 86 -3.94 -6.27 4.05
CA ASN A 86 -3.17 -7.43 4.54
C ASN A 86 -1.68 -7.27 4.28
N ASP A 87 -1.28 -6.82 3.08
CA ASP A 87 0.12 -6.56 2.73
C ASP A 87 0.70 -5.40 3.56
N LEU A 88 -0.08 -4.37 3.81
CA LEU A 88 0.32 -3.25 4.67
C LEU A 88 0.58 -3.71 6.10
N ARG A 89 -0.31 -4.56 6.65
CA ARG A 89 -0.16 -5.15 7.99
C ARG A 89 1.03 -6.12 8.06
N ALA A 90 1.23 -6.93 7.02
CA ALA A 90 2.35 -7.87 6.92
C ALA A 90 3.69 -7.14 6.72
N GLY A 91 3.62 -5.92 6.20
CA GLY A 91 4.78 -5.07 5.96
C GLY A 91 5.42 -5.23 4.59
N SER A 92 4.67 -5.76 3.63
CA SER A 92 5.04 -5.89 2.22
C SER A 92 4.83 -4.60 1.43
N THR A 93 4.10 -3.62 1.96
CA THR A 93 3.94 -2.26 1.42
C THR A 93 3.95 -1.22 2.54
N ASP A 94 4.01 0.07 2.20
CA ASP A 94 4.18 1.17 3.16
C ASP A 94 2.95 2.06 3.29
N LEU A 95 2.23 2.25 2.20
CA LEU A 95 1.11 3.16 2.08
C LEU A 95 0.01 2.51 1.23
N VAL A 96 -1.23 2.60 1.72
CA VAL A 96 -2.44 2.24 0.98
C VAL A 96 -3.39 3.42 1.06
N ILE A 97 -3.93 3.83 -0.08
CA ILE A 97 -4.97 4.86 -0.13
C ILE A 97 -6.30 4.14 -0.29
N GLY A 98 -7.20 4.35 0.67
CA GLY A 98 -8.54 3.77 0.62
C GLY A 98 -9.56 4.72 1.25
N CYS A 99 -10.78 4.25 1.39
CA CYS A 99 -11.85 5.05 1.96
C CYS A 99 -12.22 4.61 3.38
N SER A 100 -12.48 5.59 4.22
CA SER A 100 -12.68 5.42 5.67
C SER A 100 -13.67 4.32 6.04
N GLY A 101 -14.87 4.32 5.45
CA GLY A 101 -15.88 3.30 5.71
C GLY A 101 -15.46 1.88 5.29
N ASN A 102 -14.83 1.72 4.12
CA ASN A 102 -14.35 0.40 3.68
C ASN A 102 -13.19 -0.12 4.53
N ILE A 103 -12.26 0.76 4.92
CA ILE A 103 -11.15 0.37 5.79
C ILE A 103 -11.67 -0.02 7.18
N LEU A 104 -12.67 0.70 7.71
CA LEU A 104 -13.31 0.35 8.97
C LEU A 104 -13.98 -1.03 8.89
N GLU A 105 -14.68 -1.33 7.79
CA GLU A 105 -15.32 -2.63 7.57
C GLU A 105 -14.31 -3.78 7.56
N PHE A 106 -13.12 -3.57 7.01
CA PHE A 106 -12.04 -4.56 7.06
C PHE A 106 -11.50 -4.80 8.49
N TYR A 107 -11.19 -3.73 9.23
CA TYR A 107 -10.55 -3.86 10.55
C TYR A 107 -11.53 -4.15 11.69
N ASN A 108 -12.77 -3.69 11.58
CA ASN A 108 -13.79 -3.82 12.62
C ASN A 108 -15.19 -3.92 11.99
N PRO A 109 -15.53 -5.09 11.39
CA PRO A 109 -16.80 -5.29 10.71
C PRO A 109 -18.01 -5.15 11.65
N ASP A 110 -17.87 -5.50 12.93
CA ASP A 110 -18.95 -5.38 13.91
C ASP A 110 -19.29 -3.91 14.19
N LEU A 111 -18.27 -3.07 14.42
CA LEU A 111 -18.48 -1.63 14.59
C LEU A 111 -18.97 -0.97 13.30
N ALA A 112 -18.44 -1.38 12.14
CA ALA A 112 -18.93 -0.91 10.85
C ALA A 112 -20.43 -1.23 10.69
N ALA A 113 -20.86 -2.45 10.97
CA ALA A 113 -22.26 -2.87 10.90
C ALA A 113 -23.16 -2.08 11.85
N GLN A 114 -22.69 -1.83 13.09
CA GLN A 114 -23.39 -0.97 14.03
C GLN A 114 -23.57 0.45 13.47
N LEU A 115 -22.49 1.06 12.96
CA LEU A 115 -22.55 2.41 12.41
C LEU A 115 -23.42 2.48 11.15
N LYS A 116 -23.40 1.46 10.29
CA LYS A 116 -24.30 1.35 9.11
C LYS A 116 -25.76 1.35 9.54
N TYR A 117 -26.10 0.60 10.58
CA TYR A 117 -27.45 0.58 11.14
C TYR A 117 -27.86 1.97 11.68
N GLU A 118 -26.99 2.62 12.47
CA GLU A 118 -27.27 3.96 13.01
C GLU A 118 -27.37 5.03 11.90
N TYR A 119 -26.54 4.92 10.88
CA TYR A 119 -26.48 5.83 9.73
C TYR A 119 -27.71 5.72 8.84
N ALA A 120 -28.20 4.49 8.59
CA ALA A 120 -29.41 4.25 7.80
C ALA A 120 -30.68 4.86 8.42
N GLN A 121 -30.68 5.12 9.73
CA GLN A 121 -31.81 5.74 10.44
C GLN A 121 -31.79 7.28 10.35
N GLN A 122 -30.76 7.88 9.75
CA GLN A 122 -30.66 9.32 9.57
C GLN A 122 -31.39 9.77 8.31
N SER A 123 -32.43 10.59 8.48
CA SER A 123 -33.06 11.29 7.37
C SER A 123 -32.27 12.57 7.05
N SER A 124 -31.80 12.69 5.81
CA SER A 124 -31.30 13.92 5.17
C SER A 124 -30.01 14.57 5.69
N VAL A 125 -29.13 13.84 6.35
CA VAL A 125 -27.77 14.35 6.61
C VAL A 125 -26.99 14.25 5.30
N ASP A 126 -26.30 15.33 4.90
CA ASP A 126 -25.28 15.20 3.85
C ASP A 126 -24.35 14.09 4.30
N LYS A 127 -24.29 13.04 3.48
CA LYS A 127 -23.65 11.78 3.78
C LYS A 127 -22.16 11.94 4.10
N ASN A 128 -21.58 13.06 3.68
CA ASN A 128 -20.19 13.45 3.85
C ASN A 128 -20.04 14.68 4.77
N SER A 129 -21.11 15.13 5.43
CA SER A 129 -21.06 16.20 6.41
C SER A 129 -20.27 15.82 7.66
N GLY A 130 -19.77 16.84 8.36
CA GLY A 130 -18.75 16.72 9.39
C GLY A 130 -19.04 15.67 10.46
N GLU A 131 -20.23 15.62 11.04
CA GLU A 131 -20.50 14.72 12.18
C GLU A 131 -20.28 13.24 11.83
N TRP A 132 -20.83 12.79 10.70
CA TRP A 132 -20.69 11.38 10.31
C TRP A 132 -19.31 11.06 9.75
N ARG A 133 -18.70 12.01 9.02
CA ARG A 133 -17.29 11.89 8.59
C ARG A 133 -16.39 11.66 9.80
N GLU A 134 -16.46 12.54 10.80
CA GLU A 134 -15.64 12.42 12.01
C GLU A 134 -15.97 11.14 12.77
N LYS A 135 -17.25 10.80 12.94
CA LYS A 135 -17.65 9.59 13.67
C LYS A 135 -17.10 8.30 13.05
N VAL A 136 -17.16 8.16 11.72
CA VAL A 136 -16.59 6.99 11.02
C VAL A 136 -15.07 7.02 11.06
N TYR A 137 -14.46 8.20 10.89
CA TYR A 137 -13.01 8.34 10.96
C TYR A 137 -12.44 8.02 12.35
N ASP A 138 -13.08 8.48 13.42
CA ASP A 138 -12.72 8.17 14.81
C ASP A 138 -12.84 6.66 15.09
N ALA A 139 -13.93 6.04 14.60
CA ALA A 139 -14.12 4.60 14.68
C ALA A 139 -13.02 3.82 13.94
N LEU A 140 -12.64 4.29 12.75
CA LEU A 140 -11.53 3.74 11.99
C LEU A 140 -10.22 3.87 12.79
N GLN A 141 -9.85 5.07 13.24
CA GLN A 141 -8.62 5.28 14.00
C GLN A 141 -8.54 4.38 15.23
N GLY A 142 -9.65 4.25 15.98
CA GLY A 142 -9.73 3.39 17.16
C GLY A 142 -9.65 1.90 16.86
N SER A 143 -9.90 1.50 15.60
CA SER A 143 -9.88 0.10 15.15
C SER A 143 -8.54 -0.34 14.54
N LEU A 144 -7.65 0.61 14.23
CA LEU A 144 -6.37 0.29 13.59
C LEU A 144 -5.41 -0.45 14.55
N PRO A 145 -4.65 -1.45 14.05
CA PRO A 145 -3.55 -2.05 14.78
C PRO A 145 -2.52 -1.00 15.21
N THR A 146 -1.82 -1.26 16.33
CA THR A 146 -0.86 -0.28 16.90
C THR A 146 0.29 0.08 15.96
N SER A 147 0.62 -0.77 14.98
CA SER A 147 1.66 -0.53 13.96
C SER A 147 1.24 0.39 12.82
N LEU A 148 -0.07 0.63 12.66
CA LEU A 148 -0.62 1.42 11.56
C LEU A 148 -1.19 2.75 12.05
N ALA A 149 -1.24 3.73 11.15
CA ALA A 149 -1.89 5.00 11.38
C ALA A 149 -2.58 5.48 10.10
N ALA A 150 -3.57 6.34 10.27
CA ALA A 150 -4.26 7.05 9.22
C ALA A 150 -3.77 8.50 9.15
N THR A 151 -3.89 9.11 7.97
CA THR A 151 -3.86 10.58 7.81
C THR A 151 -5.24 11.15 8.04
N ASP A 152 -5.35 12.47 8.11
CA ASP A 152 -6.64 13.15 8.19
C ASP A 152 -7.51 12.81 6.98
N PRO A 153 -8.84 12.68 7.14
CA PRO A 153 -9.72 12.33 6.05
C PRO A 153 -9.81 13.47 5.04
N SER A 154 -9.86 13.14 3.76
CA SER A 154 -9.97 14.14 2.71
C SER A 154 -11.32 14.86 2.71
N ASN A 155 -11.36 16.03 2.08
CA ASN A 155 -12.62 16.69 1.74
C ASN A 155 -13.35 15.97 0.59
N ALA A 156 -12.62 15.29 -0.28
CA ALA A 156 -13.17 14.42 -1.30
C ALA A 156 -13.77 13.14 -0.71
N VAL A 157 -14.75 12.60 -1.42
CA VAL A 157 -15.34 11.29 -1.17
C VAL A 157 -15.08 10.44 -2.39
N GLY A 158 -14.43 9.30 -2.17
CA GLY A 158 -14.05 8.35 -3.22
C GLY A 158 -14.76 7.01 -3.03
N CYS A 159 -14.22 5.98 -3.67
CA CYS A 159 -14.65 4.59 -3.56
C CYS A 159 -16.16 4.45 -3.78
N ALA A 160 -16.64 4.89 -4.95
CA ALA A 160 -18.05 5.15 -5.31
C ALA A 160 -19.05 3.98 -5.15
N GLU A 161 -18.66 2.87 -4.52
CA GLU A 161 -19.43 1.66 -4.36
C GLU A 161 -20.21 1.58 -3.02
N SER A 162 -19.91 2.41 -2.02
CA SER A 162 -20.58 2.33 -0.70
C SER A 162 -21.29 3.61 -0.30
N THR A 163 -22.61 3.51 -0.10
CA THR A 163 -23.45 4.59 0.45
C THR A 163 -23.84 4.36 1.91
N GLU A 164 -23.27 3.33 2.54
CA GLU A 164 -23.65 2.82 3.87
C GLU A 164 -22.89 3.50 5.00
N LEU A 165 -21.67 3.98 4.73
CA LEU A 165 -20.85 4.82 5.60
C LEU A 165 -20.18 5.90 4.74
N PRO A 166 -19.86 7.08 5.30
CA PRO A 166 -18.92 8.03 4.70
C PRO A 166 -17.66 7.36 4.13
N GLN A 167 -17.27 7.77 2.92
CA GLN A 167 -16.13 7.22 2.17
C GLN A 167 -15.08 8.29 1.85
N ASN A 168 -14.78 9.16 2.83
CA ASN A 168 -13.66 10.08 2.69
C ASN A 168 -12.36 9.31 2.53
N ILE A 169 -11.47 9.83 1.68
CA ILE A 169 -10.20 9.20 1.31
C ILE A 169 -9.23 9.37 2.46
N VAL A 170 -8.59 8.26 2.83
CA VAL A 170 -7.68 8.16 3.96
C VAL A 170 -6.48 7.29 3.56
N PRO A 171 -5.32 7.91 3.35
CA PRO A 171 -4.05 7.20 3.38
C PRO A 171 -3.81 6.49 4.73
N ILE A 172 -3.57 5.17 4.69
CA ILE A 172 -3.15 4.35 5.82
C ILE A 172 -1.70 3.91 5.60
N TYR A 173 -0.87 4.07 6.61
CA TYR A 173 0.56 3.79 6.52
C TYR A 173 1.11 3.06 7.75
N ARG A 174 2.30 2.48 7.58
CA ARG A 174 3.09 1.95 8.69
C ARG A 174 3.77 3.09 9.46
N LYS A 175 3.46 3.21 10.75
CA LYS A 175 4.03 4.25 11.64
C LYS A 175 5.55 4.43 11.58
N PRO A 176 6.39 3.37 11.55
CA PRO A 176 7.85 3.56 11.54
C PRO A 176 8.38 4.16 10.22
N ASN A 177 7.59 4.12 9.15
CA ASN A 177 8.08 4.38 7.80
C ASN A 177 7.78 5.80 7.33
N LEU A 178 6.79 6.46 7.96
CA LEU A 178 6.35 7.81 7.62
C LEU A 178 6.65 8.80 8.75
N PRO A 179 7.76 9.56 8.68
CA PRO A 179 8.03 10.64 9.64
C PRO A 179 6.97 11.73 9.56
N ARG A 180 6.99 12.64 10.55
CA ARG A 180 6.00 13.72 10.68
C ARG A 180 5.88 14.59 9.41
N GLN A 181 7.01 14.89 8.77
CA GLN A 181 7.06 15.75 7.58
C GLN A 181 6.25 15.14 6.42
N ASP A 182 6.44 13.86 6.16
CA ASP A 182 5.73 13.15 5.09
C ASP A 182 4.23 13.04 5.39
N ARG A 183 3.87 12.87 6.67
CA ARG A 183 2.46 12.91 7.10
C ARG A 183 1.82 14.26 6.83
N ASP A 184 2.55 15.35 7.05
CA ASP A 184 2.06 16.69 6.76
C ASP A 184 1.82 16.88 5.25
N VAL A 185 2.67 16.30 4.38
CA VAL A 185 2.48 16.28 2.92
C VAL A 185 1.17 15.57 2.56
N LEU A 186 0.95 14.35 3.09
CA LEU A 186 -0.28 13.61 2.81
C LEU A 186 -1.53 14.39 3.27
N ASN A 187 -1.49 14.99 4.47
CA ASN A 187 -2.59 15.78 5.01
C ASN A 187 -2.91 17.01 4.14
N ILE A 188 -1.89 17.67 3.56
CA ILE A 188 -2.12 18.80 2.63
C ILE A 188 -2.87 18.31 1.38
N VAL A 189 -2.45 17.19 0.80
CA VAL A 189 -3.13 16.60 -0.37
C VAL A 189 -4.58 16.25 -0.03
N SER A 190 -4.82 15.53 1.07
CA SER A 190 -6.17 15.15 1.51
C SER A 190 -7.06 16.38 1.75
N GLY A 191 -6.51 17.45 2.32
CA GLY A 191 -7.24 18.70 2.54
C GLY A 191 -7.52 19.51 1.26
N ALA A 192 -6.69 19.37 0.22
CA ALA A 192 -6.76 20.18 -0.99
C ALA A 192 -7.76 19.68 -2.04
N ILE A 193 -8.08 18.38 -2.04
CA ILE A 193 -8.90 17.73 -3.06
C ILE A 193 -10.40 17.68 -2.69
N SER A 194 -11.26 18.14 -3.59
CA SER A 194 -12.72 17.94 -3.52
C SER A 194 -13.19 16.72 -4.32
N THR A 195 -14.43 16.29 -4.10
CA THR A 195 -15.03 15.17 -4.84
C THR A 195 -15.11 15.45 -6.34
N GLU A 196 -15.51 16.66 -6.73
CA GLU A 196 -15.63 17.07 -8.13
C GLU A 196 -14.27 17.13 -8.82
N GLU A 197 -13.24 17.53 -8.08
CA GLU A 197 -11.87 17.58 -8.57
C GLU A 197 -11.30 16.20 -8.77
N LEU A 198 -11.51 15.28 -7.82
CA LEU A 198 -11.15 13.88 -7.99
C LEU A 198 -11.81 13.28 -9.24
N GLN A 199 -13.11 13.50 -9.44
CA GLN A 199 -13.82 13.02 -10.62
C GLN A 199 -13.26 13.60 -11.92
N THR A 200 -12.85 14.87 -11.89
CA THR A 200 -12.20 15.53 -13.03
C THR A 200 -10.83 14.91 -13.31
N LEU A 201 -10.00 14.69 -12.29
CA LEU A 201 -8.69 14.04 -12.43
C LEU A 201 -8.80 12.63 -13.02
N VAL A 202 -9.76 11.83 -12.54
CA VAL A 202 -10.04 10.48 -13.08
C VAL A 202 -10.49 10.52 -14.54
N LYS A 203 -11.27 11.53 -14.90
CA LYS A 203 -11.68 11.74 -16.30
C LYS A 203 -10.51 12.18 -17.18
N ASP A 204 -9.67 13.08 -16.69
CA ASP A 204 -8.56 13.67 -17.46
C ASP A 204 -7.40 12.69 -17.62
N SER A 205 -7.15 11.82 -16.64
CA SER A 205 -6.15 10.74 -16.73
C SER A 205 -6.47 9.72 -17.84
N SER A 206 -7.69 9.72 -18.36
CA SER A 206 -8.11 8.88 -19.49
C SER A 206 -7.82 9.51 -20.86
N ASN A 207 -7.36 10.77 -20.93
CA ASN A 207 -7.24 11.58 -22.15
C ASN A 207 -5.78 11.88 -22.59
N ASP A 208 -4.86 10.91 -22.48
CA ASP A 208 -3.48 10.93 -23.03
C ASP A 208 -2.46 11.93 -22.41
N LEU A 209 -2.76 12.65 -21.34
CA LEU A 209 -1.74 13.30 -20.50
C LEU A 209 -1.07 12.29 -19.56
N SER A 210 0.22 12.45 -19.28
CA SER A 210 0.89 11.59 -18.28
C SER A 210 0.30 11.84 -16.89
N MET A 211 -0.07 10.78 -16.16
CA MET A 211 -0.75 10.90 -14.86
C MET A 211 0.02 11.74 -13.84
N SER A 212 1.35 11.64 -13.85
CA SER A 212 2.25 12.44 -13.03
C SER A 212 2.19 13.94 -13.36
N GLU A 213 2.04 14.30 -14.64
CA GLU A 213 1.94 15.70 -15.06
C GLU A 213 0.60 16.31 -14.64
N THR A 214 -0.50 15.57 -14.84
CA THR A 214 -1.83 15.96 -14.37
C THR A 214 -1.86 16.13 -12.84
N ALA A 215 -1.26 15.20 -12.10
CA ALA A 215 -1.14 15.29 -10.64
C ALA A 215 -0.34 16.54 -10.21
N LEU A 216 0.80 16.80 -10.85
CA LEU A 216 1.64 17.94 -10.52
C LEU A 216 0.97 19.29 -10.84
N GLU A 217 0.29 19.39 -11.98
CA GLU A 217 -0.48 20.59 -12.35
C GLU A 217 -1.59 20.86 -11.33
N PHE A 218 -2.33 19.83 -10.95
CA PHE A 218 -3.34 19.93 -9.90
C PHE A 218 -2.75 20.42 -8.58
N LEU A 219 -1.67 19.79 -8.09
CA LEU A 219 -1.02 20.20 -6.84
C LEU A 219 -0.59 21.68 -6.89
N ARG A 220 0.04 22.12 -7.97
CA ARG A 220 0.43 23.53 -8.16
C ARG A 220 -0.76 24.48 -8.16
N SER A 221 -1.89 24.08 -8.74
CA SER A 221 -3.13 24.89 -8.72
C SER A 221 -3.66 25.11 -7.29
N LYS A 222 -3.30 24.24 -6.35
CA LYS A 222 -3.64 24.30 -4.93
C LYS A 222 -2.60 25.03 -4.07
N GLY A 223 -1.53 25.54 -4.69
CA GLY A 223 -0.43 26.21 -3.99
C GLY A 223 0.50 25.27 -3.25
N PHE A 224 0.62 24.02 -3.74
CA PHE A 224 1.55 23.02 -3.21
C PHE A 224 3.02 23.38 -3.42
#